data_AF-W0AAH5-F1
#
_entry.id   AF-W0AAH5-F1
#
_cell.length_a   1.000
_cell.length_b   1.000
_cell.length_c   1.000
_cell.angle_alpha   90.00
_cell.angle_beta   90.00
_cell.angle_gamma   90.00
#
_symmetry.space_group_name_H-M   'P 1'
#
loop_
_entity.id
_entity.type
_entity.pdbx_description
1 polymer ?
#
loop_
_entity_poly.entity_id
_entity_poly.type
_entity_poly.pdbx_seq_one_letter_code
_entity_poly.pdbx_strand_id
1 'polypeptide(L)' 'MTRPKEFDEQLAFLVKRGTKERIDAARGDMPKAEFLRAAIDEAIERARRKREKEAR' A
#
# COMPACT_ATOMS: atom_id res chain seq x y z
N MET A 1 18.69 -8.02 9.31
CA MET A 1 17.92 -8.42 8.12
C MET A 1 18.36 -7.54 6.95
N THR A 2 18.91 -8.13 5.91
CA THR A 2 19.29 -7.43 4.66
C THR A 2 18.02 -6.92 3.98
N ARG A 3 17.94 -5.60 3.70
CA ARG A 3 16.86 -5.04 2.89
C ARG A 3 16.88 -5.72 1.52
N PRO A 4 15.74 -6.20 0.99
CA PRO A 4 15.67 -6.65 -0.39
C PRO A 4 16.10 -5.51 -1.31
N LYS A 5 17.05 -5.76 -2.22
CA LYS A 5 17.61 -4.73 -3.12
C LYS A 5 16.61 -4.21 -4.16
N GLU A 6 15.45 -4.85 -4.28
CA GLU A 6 14.40 -4.51 -5.26
C GLU A 6 13.54 -3.30 -4.84
N PHE A 7 13.69 -2.82 -3.60
CA PHE A 7 12.86 -1.74 -3.07
C PHE A 7 13.75 -0.63 -2.51
N ASP A 8 13.87 0.46 -3.26
CA ASP A 8 14.73 1.61 -3.01
C ASP A 8 13.96 2.88 -2.63
N GLU A 9 12.67 2.98 -2.99
CA GLU A 9 11.81 4.10 -2.66
C GLU A 9 11.08 3.94 -1.30
N GLN A 10 11.00 5.03 -0.52
CA GLN A 10 10.26 5.08 0.73
C GLN A 10 9.21 6.20 0.71
N LEU A 11 7.96 5.84 0.98
CA LEU A 11 6.86 6.80 1.14
C LEU A 11 6.69 7.18 2.62
N ALA A 12 6.67 8.47 2.93
CA ALA A 12 6.39 9.01 4.25
C ALA A 12 5.23 10.02 4.17
N PHE A 13 4.12 9.72 4.83
CA PHE A 13 2.98 10.62 4.93
C PHE A 13 2.23 10.39 6.26
N LEU A 14 1.47 11.40 6.68
CA LEU A 14 0.66 11.32 7.89
C LEU A 14 -0.62 10.53 7.62
N VAL A 15 -0.96 9.63 8.55
CA VAL A 15 -2.18 8.82 8.51
C VAL A 15 -3.06 9.11 9.72
N LYS A 16 -4.36 8.80 9.61
CA LYS A 16 -5.29 8.91 10.73
C LYS A 16 -4.85 8.04 11.91
N ARG A 17 -5.14 8.48 13.13
CA ARG A 17 -4.97 7.65 14.34
C ARG A 17 -5.73 6.33 14.18
N GLY A 18 -5.16 5.21 14.63
CA GLY A 18 -5.77 3.88 14.49
C GLY A 18 -5.41 3.17 13.18
N THR A 19 -4.73 3.85 12.24
CA THR A 19 -4.39 3.24 10.93
C THR A 19 -3.45 2.05 11.08
N LYS A 20 -2.49 2.10 12.02
CA LYS A 20 -1.55 1.00 12.25
C LYS A 20 -2.30 -0.26 12.71
N GLU A 21 -3.20 -0.12 13.67
CA GLU A 21 -4.00 -1.20 14.23
C GLU A 21 -4.91 -1.81 13.16
N ARG A 22 -5.50 -0.97 12.31
CA ARG A 22 -6.29 -1.43 11.15
C ARG A 22 -5.44 -2.20 10.14
N ILE A 23 -4.21 -1.76 9.87
CA ILE A 23 -3.27 -2.48 8.99
C ILE A 23 -2.90 -3.83 9.62
N ASP A 24 -2.56 -3.85 10.91
CA ASP A 24 -2.17 -5.06 11.61
C ASP A 24 -3.33 -6.08 11.67
N ALA A 25 -4.56 -5.62 11.87
CA ALA A 25 -5.75 -6.46 11.82
C ALA A 25 -6.05 -6.98 10.40
N ALA A 26 -5.88 -6.15 9.37
CA ALA A 26 -6.17 -6.52 7.99
C ALA A 26 -5.14 -7.47 7.37
N ARG A 27 -3.85 -7.32 7.74
CA ARG A 27 -2.77 -8.15 7.18
C ARG A 27 -2.71 -9.55 7.78
N GLY A 28 -3.28 -9.77 8.97
CA GLY A 28 -3.14 -11.03 9.70
C GLY A 28 -1.66 -11.40 9.88
N ASP A 29 -1.30 -12.59 9.40
CA ASP A 29 0.07 -13.11 9.50
C ASP A 29 1.02 -12.59 8.39
N MET A 30 0.49 -11.88 7.39
CA MET A 30 1.30 -11.37 6.27
C MET A 30 2.32 -10.31 6.76
N PRO A 31 3.57 -10.33 6.25
CA PRO A 31 4.54 -9.28 6.53
C PRO A 31 3.99 -7.91 6.17
N LYS A 32 4.07 -6.96 7.11
CA LYS A 32 3.51 -5.61 6.94
C LYS A 32 3.96 -4.92 5.65
N ALA A 33 5.24 -5.05 5.29
CA ALA A 33 5.77 -4.43 4.09
C ALA A 33 5.16 -5.03 2.82
N GLU A 34 5.00 -6.35 2.76
CA GLU A 34 4.39 -7.06 1.64
C GLU A 34 2.92 -6.68 1.47
N PHE A 35 2.17 -6.70 2.57
CA PHE A 35 0.77 -6.27 2.59
C PHE A 35 0.59 -4.84 2.08
N LEU A 36 1.43 -3.91 2.55
CA LEU A 36 1.33 -2.50 2.15
C LEU A 36 1.68 -2.29 0.68
N ARG A 37 2.66 -3.02 0.12
CA ARG A 37 2.97 -2.97 -1.32
C ARG A 37 1.77 -3.39 -2.15
N ALA A 38 1.21 -4.57 -1.87
CA ALA A 38 0.04 -5.08 -2.58
C ALA A 38 -1.17 -4.13 -2.49
N ALA A 39 -1.41 -3.56 -1.31
CA ALA A 39 -2.50 -2.60 -1.11
C ALA A 39 -2.31 -1.30 -1.90
N ILE A 40 -1.07 -0.81 -2.01
CA ILE A 40 -0.73 0.38 -2.80
C ILE A 40 -0.94 0.09 -4.29
N ASP A 41 -0.43 -1.02 -4.81
CA ASP A 41 -0.55 -1.39 -6.22
C ASP A 41 -2.03 -1.53 -6.63
N GLU A 42 -2.84 -2.18 -5.80
CA GLU A 42 -4.28 -2.29 -6.04
C GLU A 42 -4.98 -0.93 -6.03
N ALA A 43 -4.58 -0.02 -5.12
CA ALA A 43 -5.14 1.33 -5.07
C ALA A 43 -4.77 2.15 -6.31
N ILE A 44 -3.53 2.05 -6.79
CA ILE A 44 -3.07 2.72 -8.01
C ILE A 44 -3.85 2.23 -9.23
N GLU A 45 -3.99 0.90 -9.41
CA GLU A 45 -4.73 0.34 -10.54
C GLU A 45 -6.21 0.74 -10.52
N ARG A 46 -6.86 0.75 -9.35
CA ARG A 46 -8.23 1.25 -9.21
C ARG A 46 -8.34 2.73 -9.59
N ALA A 47 -7.38 3.55 -9.14
CA ALA A 47 -7.35 4.98 -9.48
C ALA A 47 -7.12 5.22 -10.98
N ARG A 48 -6.22 4.45 -11.61
CA ARG A 48 -5.95 4.51 -13.05
C ARG A 48 -7.21 4.20 -13.87
N ARG A 49 -7.85 3.06 -13.60
CA ARG A 49 -9.09 2.65 -14.28
C ARG A 49 -10.23 3.66 -14.11
N LYS A 50 -10.34 4.28 -12.93
CA LYS A 50 -11.35 5.30 -12.68
C LYS A 50 -11.12 6.52 -13.58
N ARG A 51 -9.88 7.01 -13.66
CA ARG A 51 -9.53 8.16 -14.51
C ARG A 51 -9.74 7.87 -16.01
N GLU A 52 -9.40 6.67 -16.47
CA GLU A 52 -9.63 6.25 -17.86
C GLU A 52 -11.12 6.25 -18.23
N LYS A 53 -11.99 5.86 -17.29
CA LYS A 53 -13.45 5.91 -17.50
C LYS A 53 -14.00 7.34 -17.52
N GLU A 54 -13.44 8.23 -16.71
CA GLU A 54 -13.86 9.64 -16.64
C GLU A 54 -13.36 10.45 -17.85
N ALA A 55 -12.30 10.00 -18.51
CA ALA A 55 -11.74 10.64 -19.70
C ALA A 55 -12.42 10.21 -21.02
N ARG A 56 -13.39 9.29 -20.97
CA ARG A 56 -14.10 8.72 -22.13
C ARG A 56 -15.56 9.14 -22.13
#